data_AF-A0A3N9VAH4-F1
#
_entry.id   AF-A0A3N9VAH4-F1
#
_cell.length_a   1.000
_cell.length_b   1.000
_cell.length_c   1.000
_cell.angle_alpha   90.00
_cell.angle_beta   90.00
_cell.angle_gamma   90.00
#
_symmetry.space_group_name_H-M   'P 1'
#
loop_
_entity.id
_entity.type
_entity.pdbx_description
1 polymer ?
#
loop_
_entity_poly.entity_id
_entity_poly.type
_entity_poly.pdbx_seq_one_letter_code
_entity_poly.pdbx_strand_id
1 'polypeptide(L)' 'MKPIREYIKHKPCLRGQILDRGELKRVAEACGLSPQEARSELKKLGFILTKNNHGLTVWKMQENDLLEMDAAPKSQGR' A
#
# COMPACT_ATOMS: atom_id res chain seq x y z
N MET A 1 4.56 16.75 2.36
CA MET A 1 4.01 15.55 1.68
C MET A 1 4.17 14.35 2.59
N LYS A 2 3.15 13.50 2.72
CA LYS A 2 3.25 12.27 3.53
C LYS A 2 3.60 11.08 2.64
N PRO A 3 4.60 10.25 2.97
CA PRO A 3 4.88 9.03 2.23
C PRO A 3 3.65 8.12 2.22
N ILE A 4 3.34 7.50 1.08
CA ILE A 4 2.23 6.54 0.97
C ILE A 4 2.32 5.41 2.00
N ARG A 5 3.53 4.99 2.36
CA ARG A 5 3.80 4.04 3.45
C ARG A 5 3.23 4.52 4.79
N GLU A 6 3.48 5.77 5.15
CA GLU A 6 3.02 6.37 6.40
C GLU A 6 1.50 6.53 6.39
N TYR A 7 0.94 6.96 5.25
CA TYR A 7 -0.50 7.08 5.07
C TYR A 7 -1.23 5.74 5.26
N ILE A 8 -0.74 4.66 4.65
CA ILE A 8 -1.30 3.31 4.80
C ILE A 8 -1.12 2.81 6.23
N LYS A 9 0.02 3.09 6.87
CA LYS A 9 0.25 2.72 8.28
C LYS A 9 -0.80 3.35 9.20
N HIS A 10 -1.19 4.59 8.97
CA HIS A 10 -2.24 5.25 9.77
C HIS A 10 -3.68 4.87 9.39
N LYS A 11 -3.88 4.05 8.35
CA LYS A 11 -5.19 3.59 7.88
C LYS A 11 -5.27 2.06 7.86
N PRO A 12 -5.68 1.42 8.97
CA PRO A 12 -5.71 -0.04 9.09
C PRO A 12 -6.47 -0.75 7.96
N CYS A 13 -7.56 -0.14 7.45
CA CYS A 13 -8.36 -0.69 6.35
C CYS A 13 -7.60 -0.81 5.02
N LEU A 14 -6.54 -0.03 4.81
CA LEU A 14 -5.76 -0.01 3.57
C LEU A 14 -4.50 -0.89 3.64
N ARG A 15 -4.16 -1.44 4.82
CA ARG A 15 -2.95 -2.24 4.99
C ARG A 15 -3.01 -3.54 4.17
N GLY A 16 -4.13 -4.25 4.24
CA GLY A 16 -4.28 -5.55 3.57
C GLY A 16 -4.60 -5.46 2.09
N GLN A 17 -5.55 -4.59 1.72
CA GLN A 17 -5.98 -4.43 0.32
C GLN A 17 -6.41 -3.00 0.01
N ILE A 18 -6.21 -2.58 -1.24
CA ILE A 18 -6.60 -1.26 -1.77
C ILE A 18 -7.22 -1.45 -3.16
N LEU A 19 -8.44 -0.98 -3.38
CA LEU A 19 -9.10 -1.01 -4.69
C LEU A 19 -8.38 -0.08 -5.70
N ASP A 20 -7.98 -0.59 -6.87
CA ASP A 20 -7.20 0.18 -7.87
C ASP A 20 -8.00 1.35 -8.49
N ARG A 21 -9.31 1.17 -8.75
CA ARG A 21 -10.13 2.21 -9.39
C ARG A 21 -10.74 3.23 -8.42
N GLY A 22 -10.78 2.93 -7.12
CA GLY A 22 -11.48 3.74 -6.13
C GLY A 22 -10.54 4.29 -5.06
N GLU A 23 -10.00 3.39 -4.24
CA GLU A 23 -9.21 3.76 -3.07
C GLU A 23 -7.83 4.27 -3.45
N LEU A 24 -7.18 3.66 -4.45
CA LEU A 24 -5.88 4.11 -4.94
C LEU A 24 -5.88 5.59 -5.31
N LYS A 25 -6.94 6.08 -5.97
CA LYS A 25 -7.07 7.49 -6.34
C LYS A 25 -7.06 8.39 -5.10
N ARG A 26 -7.80 8.01 -4.05
CA ARG A 26 -7.85 8.75 -2.77
C ARG A 26 -6.52 8.71 -2.04
N VAL A 27 -5.83 7.57 -2.09
CA VAL A 27 -4.48 7.41 -1.53
C VAL A 27 -3.50 8.33 -2.25
N ALA A 28 -3.52 8.32 -3.59
CA ALA A 28 -2.67 9.14 -4.44
C ALA A 28 -2.87 10.63 -4.14
N GLU A 29 -4.11 11.12 -4.16
CA GLU A 29 -4.46 12.51 -3.83
C GLU A 29 -3.99 12.91 -2.42
N ALA A 30 -4.22 12.05 -1.42
CA ALA A 30 -3.81 12.35 -0.05
C ALA A 30 -2.28 12.36 0.15
N CYS A 31 -1.55 11.65 -0.71
CA CYS A 31 -0.08 11.63 -0.69
C CYS A 31 0.54 12.68 -1.63
N GLY A 32 -0.28 13.39 -2.42
CA GLY A 32 0.20 14.32 -3.46
C GLY A 32 0.88 13.62 -4.64
N LEU A 33 0.45 12.38 -4.94
CA LEU A 33 0.97 11.54 -6.04
C LEU A 33 -0.04 11.45 -7.18
N SER A 34 0.45 11.20 -8.39
CA SER A 34 -0.40 10.69 -9.46
C SER A 34 -0.82 9.23 -9.21
N PRO A 35 -1.92 8.74 -9.80
CA PRO A 35 -2.29 7.33 -9.71
C PRO A 35 -1.17 6.38 -10.15
N GLN A 36 -0.38 6.74 -11.17
CA GLN A 36 0.73 5.95 -11.68
C GLN A 36 1.89 5.87 -10.69
N GLU A 37 2.22 6.99 -10.04
CA GLU A 37 3.22 7.02 -8.96
C GLU A 37 2.75 6.21 -7.77
N ALA A 38 1.50 6.35 -7.34
CA ALA A 38 0.95 5.56 -6.25
C ALA A 38 1.04 4.04 -6.54
N ARG A 39 0.75 3.59 -7.77
CA ARG A 39 0.95 2.18 -8.17
C ARG A 39 2.42 1.75 -8.08
N SER A 40 3.32 2.61 -8.53
CA SER A 40 4.76 2.34 -8.47
C SER A 40 5.24 2.20 -7.04
N GLU A 41 4.77 3.07 -6.14
CA GLU A 41 5.11 3.02 -4.72
C GLU A 41 4.48 1.80 -4.03
N LEU A 42 3.22 1.46 -4.33
CA LEU A 42 2.60 0.23 -3.80
C LEU A 42 3.39 -1.02 -4.21
N LYS A 43 3.86 -1.09 -5.46
CA LYS A 43 4.72 -2.18 -5.93
C LYS A 43 6.06 -2.23 -5.19
N LYS A 44 6.68 -1.07 -4.91
CA LYS A 44 7.92 -0.99 -4.10
C LYS A 44 7.69 -1.44 -2.64
N LEU A 45 6.48 -1.22 -2.12
CA LEU A 45 6.08 -1.66 -0.78
C LEU A 45 5.71 -3.14 -0.72
N GLY A 46 5.72 -3.88 -1.84
CA GLY A 46 5.38 -5.31 -1.87
C GLY A 46 3.91 -5.61 -2.12
N PHE A 47 3.07 -4.61 -2.41
CA PHE A 47 1.71 -4.88 -2.86
C PHE A 47 1.72 -5.50 -4.26
N ILE A 48 0.90 -6.54 -4.43
CA ILE A 48 0.66 -7.20 -5.71
C ILE A 48 -0.70 -6.82 -6.28
N LEU A 49 -0.77 -6.63 -7.59
CA LEU A 49 -2.03 -6.39 -8.30
C LEU A 49 -2.72 -7.73 -8.56
N THR A 50 -3.93 -7.91 -8.04
CA THR A 50 -4.73 -9.13 -8.21
C THR A 50 -6.22 -8.82 -8.36
N LYS A 51 -7.05 -9.84 -8.54
CA LYS A 51 -8.51 -9.72 -8.48
C LYS A 51 -9.03 -10.29 -7.15
N ASN A 52 -9.98 -9.61 -6.52
CA ASN A 52 -10.68 -10.17 -5.36
C ASN A 52 -11.81 -11.14 -5.79
N ASN A 53 -12.49 -11.75 -4.82
CA ASN A 53 -13.61 -12.69 -5.05
C ASN A 53 -14.80 -12.07 -5.79
N HIS A 54 -14.87 -10.74 -5.88
CA HIS A 54 -15.88 -9.98 -6.62
C HIS A 54 -15.40 -9.60 -8.03
N GLY A 55 -14.22 -10.06 -8.46
CA GLY A 55 -13.64 -9.76 -9.78
C GLY A 55 -13.05 -8.35 -9.90
N LEU A 56 -12.95 -7.59 -8.81
CA LEU A 56 -12.40 -6.24 -8.80
C LEU A 56 -10.88 -6.28 -8.68
N THR A 57 -10.20 -5.40 -9.41
CA THR A 57 -8.76 -5.22 -9.34
C THR A 57 -8.36 -4.53 -8.03
N VAL A 58 -7.51 -5.20 -7.25
CA VAL A 58 -7.02 -4.74 -5.94
C VAL A 58 -5.51 -4.86 -5.84
N TRP A 59 -4.90 -3.93 -5.13
CA TRP A 59 -3.54 -4.04 -4.62
C TRP A 59 -3.60 -4.73 -3.28
N LYS A 60 -3.04 -5.93 -3.18
CA LYS A 60 -3.05 -6.74 -1.96
C LYS A 60 -1.64 -6.91 -1.43
N MET A 61 -1.47 -6.76 -0.12
CA MET A 61 -0.22 -7.12 0.56
C MET A 61 -0.32 -8.56 1.08
N GLN A 62 0.77 -9.32 1.02
CA GLN A 62 0.80 -10.66 1.61
C GLN A 62 0.90 -10.56 3.14
N GLU A 63 0.34 -11.53 3.86
CA GLU A 63 0.28 -11.50 5.33
C GLU A 63 1.66 -11.45 6.00
N ASN A 64 2.68 -12.01 5.36
CA ASN A 64 4.05 -11.97 5.86
C ASN A 64 4.65 -10.55 5.82
N ASP A 65 4.34 -9.78 4.78
CA ASP A 65 4.82 -8.40 4.60
C ASP A 65 4.06 -7.39 5.48
N LEU A 66 2.82 -7.71 5.86
CA LEU A 66 2.03 -6.89 6.80
C LEU A 66 2.70 -6.79 8.17
N LEU A 67 3.32 -7.88 8.64
CA LEU A 67 4.05 -7.93 9.91
C LEU A 67 5.33 -7.07 9.86
N GLU A 68 5.97 -6.97 8.70
CA GLU A 68 7.18 -6.14 8.50
C GLU A 68 6.87 -4.64 8.39
N MET A 69 5.65 -4.24 8.00
CA MET A 69 5.25 -2.82 7.99
C MET A 69 5.08 -2.22 9.39
N ASP A 70 4.67 -3.03 10.36
CA ASP A 70 4.54 -2.62 11.77
C ASP A 70 5.87 -2.77 12.54
N ALA A 71 6.74 -3.67 12.11
CA ALA A 71 8.11 -3.74 12.61
C ALA A 71 8.88 -2.49 12.17
N ALA A 72 9.38 -1.71 13.14
CA ALA A 72 10.39 -0.69 12.89
C ALA A 72 11.55 -1.32 12.09
N PRO A 73 12.21 -0.59 11.18
CA PRO A 73 13.35 -1.14 10.45
C PRO A 73 14.31 -1.72 11.48
N LYS A 74 14.56 -3.03 11.39
CA LYS A 74 15.68 -3.62 12.13
C LYS A 74 16.91 -2.95 11.55
N SER A 75 17.42 -1.95 12.26
CA SER A 75 18.77 -1.46 12.08
C SER A 75 19.66 -2.69 12.18
N GLN A 76 20.06 -3.23 11.04
CA GLN A 76 21.08 -4.26 11.01
C GLN A 76 22.37 -3.53 11.40
N GLY A 77 22.64 -3.55 12.69
CA GLY A 77 23.77 -2.91 13.31
C GLY A 77 25.04 -3.67 12.99
N ARG A 78 26.02 -2.89 12.51
CA ARG A 78 27.48 -3.06 12.59
C ARG A 78 28.13 -4.16 11.77
#